data_AF-A0A1J4UL62-F1
#
_entry.id   AF-A0A1J4UL62-F1
#
_cell.length_a   1.000
_cell.length_b   1.000
_cell.length_c   1.000
_cell.angle_alpha   90.00
_cell.angle_beta   90.00
_cell.angle_gamma   90.00
#
_symmetry.space_group_name_H-M   'P 1'
#
loop_
_entity.id
_entity.type
_entity.pdbx_description
1 polymer ?
#
loop_
_entity_poly.entity_id
_entity_poly.type
_entity_poly.pdbx_seq_one_letter_code
_entity_poly.pdbx_strand_id
1 'polypeptide(L)'
;MPHDQYVKWQRDCLTQMMRIIPEDGAIFYNHKWRVQGGLLQDRQDIVSGFPVRQIIIWRRKGGLNFNAGYFLPTYEVVYLIAKPDFKLKEKANACGDVWEFTQEWNNEHPAAFPVSLISRIVSSTNAKTVLDPFMGSGTTAIAALGHKQEYIGIDISPDYCKMASERIKEYKLQNKLG
;
A
#
# COMPACT_ATOMS: atom_id res chain seq x y z
N MET A 1 0.71 13.11 16.30
CA MET A 1 0.23 12.11 17.26
C MET A 1 1.45 11.53 17.99
N PRO A 2 1.41 11.37 19.32
CA PRO A 2 2.43 10.65 20.07
C PRO A 2 2.69 9.24 19.49
N HIS A 3 3.92 8.72 19.64
CA HIS A 3 4.33 7.47 18.99
C HIS A 3 3.53 6.25 19.47
N ASP A 4 3.29 6.14 20.78
CA ASP A 4 2.48 5.11 21.40
C ASP A 4 1.02 5.11 20.90
N GLN A 5 0.42 6.30 20.80
CA GLN A 5 -0.92 6.48 20.25
C GLN A 5 -0.97 6.11 18.76
N TYR A 6 0.08 6.46 18.00
CA TYR A 6 0.21 6.09 16.60
C TYR A 6 0.32 4.58 16.42
N VAL A 7 1.17 3.90 17.22
CA VAL A 7 1.31 2.44 17.21
C VAL A 7 -0.02 1.78 17.55
N LYS A 8 -0.70 2.24 18.61
CA LYS A 8 -2.02 1.71 18.99
C LYS A 8 -3.02 1.86 17.85
N TRP A 9 -3.12 3.05 17.25
CA TRP A 9 -4.04 3.31 16.15
C TRP A 9 -3.77 2.42 14.93
N GLN A 10 -2.51 2.25 14.54
CA GLN A 10 -2.10 1.37 13.44
C GLN A 10 -2.48 -0.10 13.73
N ARG A 11 -2.24 -0.57 14.96
CA ARG A 11 -2.62 -1.92 15.40
C ARG A 11 -4.13 -2.12 15.40
N ASP A 12 -4.90 -1.12 15.82
CA ASP A 12 -6.37 -1.16 15.78
C ASP A 12 -6.86 -1.28 14.33
N CYS A 13 -6.29 -0.51 13.40
CA CYS A 13 -6.58 -0.62 11.96
C CYS A 13 -6.25 -2.01 11.40
N LEU A 14 -5.04 -2.53 11.66
CA LEU A 14 -4.63 -3.88 11.23
C LEU A 14 -5.53 -4.97 11.80
N THR A 15 -5.93 -4.83 13.07
CA THR A 15 -6.87 -5.76 13.71
C THR A 15 -8.23 -5.78 13.02
N GLN A 16 -8.79 -4.61 12.71
CA GLN A 16 -10.06 -4.53 12.00
C GLN A 16 -9.96 -5.06 10.58
N MET A 17 -8.86 -4.78 9.86
CA MET A 17 -8.61 -5.35 8.53
C MET A 17 -8.51 -6.88 8.58
N MET A 18 -7.74 -7.44 9.53
CA MET A 18 -7.63 -8.89 9.71
C MET A 18 -8.97 -9.56 10.03
N ARG A 19 -9.85 -8.85 10.76
CA ARG A 19 -11.20 -9.33 11.08
C ARG A 19 -12.09 -9.47 9.84
N ILE A 20 -11.97 -8.58 8.86
CA ILE A 20 -12.90 -8.48 7.73
C ILE A 20 -12.41 -9.15 6.44
N ILE A 21 -11.11 -9.35 6.27
CA ILE A 21 -10.60 -10.09 5.11
C ILE A 21 -11.08 -11.56 5.18
N PRO A 22 -11.36 -12.20 4.03
CA PRO A 22 -11.73 -13.62 3.99
C PRO A 22 -10.56 -14.51 4.46
N GLU A 23 -10.81 -15.80 4.73
CA GLU A 23 -9.79 -16.75 5.22
C GLU A 23 -8.61 -16.93 4.26
N ASP A 24 -8.83 -16.70 2.96
CA ASP A 24 -7.80 -16.68 1.92
C ASP A 24 -7.31 -15.25 1.60
N GLY A 25 -7.56 -14.28 2.48
CA GLY A 25 -7.22 -12.88 2.31
C GLY A 25 -5.85 -12.46 2.87
N ALA A 26 -5.38 -11.31 2.42
CA ALA A 26 -4.15 -10.68 2.90
C ALA A 26 -4.23 -9.15 2.92
N ILE A 27 -3.34 -8.55 3.70
CA ILE A 27 -3.10 -7.12 3.83
C ILE A 27 -1.69 -6.83 3.32
N PHE A 28 -1.58 -5.83 2.45
CA PHE A 28 -0.30 -5.28 2.00
C PHE A 28 -0.09 -3.94 2.71
N TYR A 29 0.73 -3.96 3.76
CA TYR A 29 0.91 -2.81 4.65
C TYR A 29 2.23 -2.10 4.34
N ASN A 30 2.18 -0.93 3.71
CA ASN A 30 3.37 -0.14 3.43
C ASN A 30 3.84 0.64 4.67
N HIS A 31 5.16 0.66 4.89
CA HIS A 31 5.78 1.56 5.87
C HIS A 31 7.22 1.91 5.48
N LYS A 32 7.78 2.89 6.18
CA LYS A 32 9.21 3.20 6.21
C LYS A 32 9.90 2.68 7.46
N TRP A 33 10.99 1.95 7.26
CA TRP A 33 12.03 1.77 8.27
C TRP A 33 12.78 3.08 8.46
N ARG A 34 13.10 3.39 9.71
CA ARG A 34 13.81 4.62 10.07
C ARG A 34 14.88 4.32 11.10
N VAL A 35 15.97 5.07 11.05
CA VAL A 35 16.91 5.18 12.17
C VAL A 35 16.84 6.63 12.65
N GLN A 36 16.40 6.83 13.88
CA GLN A 36 16.22 8.17 14.47
C GLN A 36 16.78 8.17 15.89
N GLY A 37 17.68 9.10 16.20
CA GLY A 37 18.33 9.15 17.51
C GLY A 37 19.13 7.89 17.87
N GLY A 38 19.67 7.17 16.86
CA GLY A 38 20.37 5.91 17.05
C GLY A 38 19.47 4.68 17.24
N LEU A 39 18.15 4.85 17.24
CA LEU A 39 17.18 3.76 17.39
C LEU A 39 16.70 3.26 16.04
N LEU A 40 16.83 1.96 15.81
CA LEU A 40 16.22 1.27 14.68
C LEU A 40 14.70 1.19 14.91
N GLN A 41 13.94 1.65 13.92
CA GLN A 41 12.50 1.57 13.89
C GLN A 41 12.06 0.79 12.65
N ASP A 42 11.98 -0.52 12.81
CA ASP A 42 11.60 -1.50 11.79
C ASP A 42 10.11 -1.90 11.84
N ARG A 43 9.33 -1.18 12.64
CA ARG A 43 7.88 -1.36 12.86
C ARG A 43 7.46 -2.66 13.52
N GLN A 44 8.37 -3.36 14.19
CA GLN A 44 8.02 -4.53 14.99
C GLN A 44 6.98 -4.18 16.08
N ASP A 45 7.05 -2.98 16.65
CA ASP A 45 6.05 -2.40 17.56
C ASP A 45 4.61 -2.45 17.02
N ILE A 46 4.43 -2.29 15.70
CA ILE A 46 3.13 -2.35 15.02
C ILE A 46 2.80 -3.77 14.57
N VAL A 47 3.70 -4.45 13.86
CA VAL A 47 3.36 -5.71 13.16
C VAL A 47 3.51 -6.96 14.03
N SER A 48 4.14 -6.86 15.21
CA SER A 48 4.30 -8.00 16.11
C SER A 48 2.94 -8.56 16.56
N GLY A 49 2.81 -9.88 16.46
CA GLY A 49 1.60 -10.64 16.74
C GLY A 49 0.67 -10.85 15.53
N PHE A 50 0.91 -10.15 14.41
CA PHE A 50 0.19 -10.42 13.15
C PHE A 50 0.93 -11.49 12.34
N PRO A 51 0.23 -12.28 11.49
CA PRO A 51 0.83 -13.30 10.64
C PRO A 51 1.55 -12.67 9.43
N VAL A 52 2.64 -11.96 9.70
CA VAL A 52 3.53 -11.41 8.66
C VAL A 52 4.18 -12.59 7.92
N ARG A 53 3.87 -12.72 6.64
CA ARG A 53 4.36 -13.82 5.79
C ARG A 53 5.61 -13.45 5.04
N GLN A 54 5.73 -12.20 4.62
CA GLN A 54 6.85 -11.73 3.81
C GLN A 54 7.02 -10.20 3.94
N ILE A 55 8.24 -9.72 3.75
CA ILE A 55 8.55 -8.31 3.58
C ILE A 55 8.95 -8.11 2.12
N ILE A 56 8.33 -7.14 1.47
CA ILE A 56 8.62 -6.74 0.09
C ILE A 56 9.31 -5.38 0.15
N ILE A 57 10.43 -5.22 -0.56
CA ILE A 57 11.15 -3.96 -0.69
C ILE A 57 10.67 -3.24 -1.94
N TRP A 58 10.03 -2.09 -1.77
CA TRP A 58 9.78 -1.18 -2.87
C TRP A 58 10.98 -0.24 -3.05
N ARG A 59 11.80 -0.50 -4.07
CA ARG A 59 12.86 0.38 -4.54
C ARG A 59 12.26 1.56 -5.31
N ARG A 60 12.48 2.76 -4.80
CA ARG A 60 12.10 4.03 -5.40
C ARG A 60 13.26 4.56 -6.23
N LYS A 61 13.00 5.08 -7.43
CA LYS A 61 14.03 5.75 -8.27
C LYS A 61 14.47 7.13 -7.75
N GLY A 62 14.11 7.51 -6.52
CA GLY A 62 14.46 8.81 -5.94
C GLY A 62 14.09 8.92 -4.46
N GLY A 63 14.65 9.93 -3.82
CA GLY A 63 14.41 10.29 -2.42
C GLY A 63 14.85 11.72 -2.16
N LEU A 64 14.58 12.21 -0.96
CA LEU A 64 15.15 13.46 -0.46
C LEU A 64 16.07 13.10 0.70
N ASN A 65 17.30 13.62 0.66
CA ASN A 65 18.22 13.55 1.78
C ASN A 65 18.68 14.96 2.13
N PHE A 66 18.49 15.32 3.39
CA PHE A 66 18.85 16.63 3.92
C PHE A 66 20.08 16.55 4.85
N ASN A 67 20.70 15.37 4.97
CA ASN A 67 21.84 15.15 5.84
C ASN A 67 22.97 14.38 5.12
N ALA A 68 24.12 15.03 4.95
CA ALA A 68 25.28 14.47 4.25
C ALA A 68 25.91 13.23 4.95
N GLY A 69 25.61 13.00 6.23
CA GLY A 69 26.06 11.83 6.98
C GLY A 69 25.27 10.55 6.72
N TYR A 70 24.22 10.59 5.89
CA TYR A 70 23.38 9.44 5.57
C TYR A 70 23.38 9.15 4.07
N PHE A 71 23.27 7.87 3.70
CA PHE A 71 22.91 7.51 2.34
C PHE A 71 21.46 7.92 2.04
N LEU A 72 21.19 8.31 0.79
CA LEU A 72 19.85 8.66 0.33
C LEU A 72 18.90 7.47 0.54
N PRO A 73 17.80 7.62 1.31
CA PRO A 73 16.81 6.55 1.45
C PRO A 73 16.02 6.38 0.14
N THR A 74 16.19 5.23 -0.50
CA THR A 74 15.62 4.91 -1.81
C THR A 74 14.67 3.70 -1.78
N TYR A 75 14.20 3.30 -0.59
CA TYR A 75 13.22 2.23 -0.49
C TYR A 75 12.17 2.48 0.59
N GLU A 76 11.07 1.75 0.46
CA GLU A 76 10.07 1.53 1.49
C GLU A 76 9.80 0.03 1.60
N VAL A 77 9.15 -0.39 2.67
CA VAL A 77 8.81 -1.79 2.89
C VAL A 77 7.31 -2.00 2.81
N VAL A 78 6.89 -3.16 2.32
CA VAL A 78 5.50 -3.60 2.33
C VAL A 78 5.45 -4.93 3.04
N TYR A 79 4.76 -4.99 4.18
CA TYR A 79 4.51 -6.23 4.90
C TYR A 79 3.32 -6.94 4.26
N LEU A 80 3.53 -8.15 3.79
CA LEU A 80 2.46 -9.07 3.44
C LEU A 80 1.99 -9.77 4.71
N ILE A 81 0.85 -9.36 5.24
CA ILE A 81 0.21 -9.96 6.41
C ILE A 81 -0.96 -10.79 5.89
N ALA A 82 -0.95 -12.10 6.11
CA ALA A 82 -1.86 -12.99 5.40
C ALA A 82 -2.46 -14.06 6.32
N LYS A 83 -3.74 -14.36 6.12
CA LYS A 83 -4.39 -15.50 6.78
C LYS A 83 -3.85 -16.83 6.21
N PRO A 84 -3.95 -17.94 6.96
CA PRO A 84 -3.30 -19.20 6.60
C PRO A 84 -3.55 -19.65 5.15
N ASP A 85 -4.78 -19.51 4.67
CA ASP A 85 -5.19 -20.04 3.36
C ASP A 85 -4.87 -19.11 2.18
N PHE A 86 -4.36 -17.90 2.43
CA PHE A 86 -3.98 -16.97 1.37
C PHE A 86 -2.95 -17.61 0.43
N LYS A 87 -3.20 -17.49 -0.87
CA LYS A 87 -2.28 -17.92 -1.93
C LYS A 87 -2.13 -16.79 -2.95
N LEU A 88 -0.89 -16.61 -3.39
CA LEU A 88 -0.62 -15.78 -4.56
C LEU A 88 -1.31 -16.37 -5.80
N LYS A 89 -1.68 -15.49 -6.73
CA LYS A 89 -2.12 -15.90 -8.06
C LYS A 89 -1.01 -16.69 -8.76
N GLU A 90 -1.39 -17.60 -9.66
CA GLU A 90 -0.45 -18.42 -10.40
C GLU A 90 0.68 -17.56 -11.02
N LYS A 91 1.93 -18.01 -10.88
CA LYS A 91 3.18 -17.37 -11.34
C LYS A 91 3.53 -16.04 -10.67
N ALA A 92 2.68 -15.46 -9.82
CA ALA A 92 3.00 -14.20 -9.16
C ALA A 92 4.20 -14.31 -8.20
N ASN A 93 4.45 -15.50 -7.64
CA ASN A 93 5.64 -15.79 -6.82
C ASN A 93 6.98 -15.62 -7.57
N ALA A 94 6.99 -15.68 -8.90
CA ALA A 94 8.19 -15.45 -9.71
C ALA A 94 8.60 -13.97 -9.81
N CYS A 95 7.78 -13.04 -9.29
CA CYS A 95 8.05 -11.60 -9.35
C CYS A 95 9.18 -11.14 -8.41
N GLY A 96 9.68 -12.02 -7.54
CA GLY A 96 10.61 -11.65 -6.47
C GLY A 96 9.99 -10.71 -5.43
N ASP A 97 10.80 -10.24 -4.50
CA ASP A 97 10.38 -9.43 -3.35
C ASP A 97 11.07 -8.07 -3.27
N VAL A 98 11.86 -7.70 -4.28
CA VAL A 98 12.41 -6.37 -4.47
C VAL A 98 11.84 -5.80 -5.77
N TRP A 99 10.98 -4.79 -5.65
CA TRP A 99 10.26 -4.21 -6.77
C TRP A 99 10.69 -2.77 -7.04
N GLU A 100 10.99 -2.45 -8.28
CA GLU A 100 11.39 -1.10 -8.67
C GLU A 100 10.25 -0.37 -9.40
N PHE A 101 9.72 0.68 -8.76
CA PHE A 101 8.70 1.56 -9.36
C PHE A 101 9.03 3.03 -9.07
N THR A 102 8.92 3.87 -10.09
CA THR A 102 9.07 5.33 -10.01
C THR A 102 7.87 5.96 -9.33
N GLN A 103 8.12 6.95 -8.46
CA GLN A 103 7.05 7.80 -7.95
C GLN A 103 6.43 8.64 -9.07
N GLU A 104 5.11 8.80 -9.03
CA GLU A 104 4.39 9.69 -9.95
C GLU A 104 4.53 11.13 -9.46
N TRP A 105 5.21 11.98 -10.23
CA TRP A 105 5.43 13.39 -9.88
C TRP A 105 4.30 14.33 -10.32
N ASN A 106 3.32 13.81 -11.07
CA ASN A 106 2.32 14.62 -11.77
C ASN A 106 0.92 14.58 -11.12
N ASN A 107 0.82 14.20 -9.84
CA ASN A 107 -0.42 14.23 -9.09
C ASN A 107 -0.39 15.43 -8.12
N GLU A 108 -1.51 16.16 -7.98
CA GLU A 108 -1.69 17.23 -6.98
C GLU A 108 -1.53 16.75 -5.53
N HIS A 109 -1.45 15.42 -5.33
CA HIS A 109 -1.17 14.80 -4.04
C HIS A 109 0.34 14.53 -3.87
N PRO A 110 1.02 15.15 -2.89
CA PRO A 110 2.49 15.15 -2.76
C PRO A 110 3.13 13.79 -2.41
N ALA A 111 2.37 12.70 -2.33
CA ALA A 111 2.84 11.39 -1.86
C ALA A 111 1.98 10.20 -2.33
N ALA A 112 1.34 10.28 -3.51
CA ALA A 112 0.54 9.15 -4.00
C ALA A 112 1.44 7.95 -4.35
N PHE A 113 1.03 6.73 -3.95
CA PHE A 113 1.66 5.51 -4.44
C PHE A 113 1.55 5.44 -5.98
N PRO A 114 2.57 4.89 -6.68
CA PRO A 114 2.48 4.63 -8.11
C PRO A 114 1.36 3.62 -8.39
N VAL A 115 0.53 3.87 -9.41
CA VAL A 115 -0.51 2.92 -9.82
C VAL A 115 0.11 1.57 -10.19
N SER A 116 1.32 1.56 -10.75
CA SER A 116 2.07 0.36 -11.13
C SER A 116 2.43 -0.54 -9.93
N LEU A 117 2.77 0.05 -8.78
CA LEU A 117 3.05 -0.70 -7.56
C LEU A 117 1.79 -1.40 -7.05
N ILE A 118 0.67 -0.65 -6.96
CA ILE A 118 -0.59 -1.23 -6.50
C ILE A 118 -1.13 -2.25 -7.50
N SER A 119 -1.01 -1.97 -8.80
CA SER A 119 -1.33 -2.90 -9.88
C SER A 119 -0.56 -4.22 -9.77
N ARG A 120 0.73 -4.18 -9.38
CA ARG A 120 1.52 -5.40 -9.09
C ARG A 120 0.94 -6.19 -7.93
N ILE A 121 0.55 -5.53 -6.84
CA ILE A 121 -0.07 -6.18 -5.67
C ILE A 121 -1.39 -6.84 -6.08
N VAL A 122 -2.30 -6.05 -6.64
CA VAL A 122 -3.65 -6.42 -7.07
C VAL A 122 -3.62 -7.64 -7.99
N SER A 123 -2.78 -7.59 -9.03
CA SER A 123 -2.61 -8.70 -9.99
C SER A 123 -1.94 -9.96 -9.42
N SER A 124 -1.24 -9.84 -8.29
CA SER A 124 -0.58 -10.97 -7.61
C SER A 124 -1.53 -11.76 -6.70
N THR A 125 -2.79 -11.34 -6.58
CA THR A 125 -3.80 -11.98 -5.73
C THR A 125 -4.96 -12.54 -6.55
N ASN A 126 -5.72 -13.45 -5.93
CA ASN A 126 -7.00 -13.92 -6.47
C ASN A 126 -8.19 -13.14 -5.88
N ALA A 127 -7.95 -11.95 -5.32
CA ALA A 127 -8.98 -11.16 -4.66
C ALA A 127 -10.10 -10.78 -5.64
N LYS A 128 -11.36 -10.84 -5.19
CA LYS A 128 -12.48 -10.25 -5.93
C LYS A 128 -12.60 -8.75 -5.68
N THR A 129 -12.35 -8.34 -4.44
CA THR A 129 -12.55 -6.96 -3.96
C THR A 129 -11.31 -6.50 -3.21
N VAL A 130 -10.86 -5.27 -3.48
CA VAL A 130 -9.72 -4.62 -2.82
C VAL A 130 -10.22 -3.52 -1.90
N LEU A 131 -9.88 -3.58 -0.61
CA LEU A 131 -10.17 -2.51 0.35
C LEU A 131 -8.93 -1.63 0.53
N ASP A 132 -9.12 -0.32 0.43
CA ASP A 132 -8.14 0.68 0.86
C ASP A 132 -8.75 1.60 1.93
N PRO A 133 -8.36 1.46 3.21
CA PRO A 133 -8.87 2.31 4.29
C PRO A 133 -8.22 3.70 4.33
N PHE A 134 -7.25 3.98 3.45
CA PHE A 134 -6.51 5.23 3.34
C PHE A 134 -6.40 5.65 1.87
N MET A 135 -7.55 5.71 1.18
CA MET A 135 -7.68 5.76 -0.28
C MET A 135 -6.95 6.95 -0.94
N GLY A 136 -6.82 8.08 -0.25
CA GLY A 136 -6.15 9.28 -0.76
C GLY A 136 -6.69 9.68 -2.13
N SER A 137 -5.81 9.83 -3.12
CA SER A 137 -6.16 10.22 -4.49
C SER A 137 -6.71 9.09 -5.37
N GLY A 138 -7.08 7.94 -4.81
CA GLY A 138 -7.79 6.88 -5.54
C GLY A 138 -6.90 5.88 -6.28
N THR A 139 -5.58 5.86 -6.06
CA THR A 139 -4.63 4.97 -6.76
C THR A 139 -5.06 3.49 -6.71
N THR A 140 -5.50 3.01 -5.54
CA THR A 140 -5.93 1.62 -5.36
C THR A 140 -7.18 1.28 -6.17
N ALA A 141 -8.15 2.19 -6.22
CA ALA A 141 -9.34 2.01 -7.05
C ALA A 141 -9.01 1.91 -8.55
N ILE A 142 -8.12 2.77 -9.03
CA ILE A 142 -7.67 2.75 -10.44
C ILE A 142 -6.99 1.41 -10.77
N ALA A 143 -6.08 0.95 -9.91
CA ALA A 143 -5.40 -0.33 -10.09
C ALA A 143 -6.38 -1.52 -10.09
N ALA A 144 -7.33 -1.56 -9.15
CA ALA A 144 -8.35 -2.60 -9.07
C ALA A 144 -9.23 -2.63 -10.33
N LEU A 145 -9.70 -1.46 -10.79
CA LEU A 145 -10.49 -1.34 -12.02
C LEU A 145 -9.72 -1.85 -13.24
N GLY A 146 -8.43 -1.54 -13.36
CA GLY A 146 -7.58 -2.02 -14.45
C GLY A 146 -7.44 -3.55 -14.50
N HIS A 147 -7.59 -4.22 -13.36
CA HIS A 147 -7.58 -5.70 -13.25
C HIS A 147 -8.99 -6.32 -13.16
N LYS A 148 -10.04 -5.54 -13.45
CA LYS A 148 -11.45 -5.97 -13.36
C LYS A 148 -11.84 -6.50 -11.98
N GLN A 149 -11.22 -5.98 -10.93
CA GLN A 149 -11.58 -6.26 -9.54
C GLN A 149 -12.44 -5.14 -8.98
N GLU A 150 -13.29 -5.47 -8.01
CA GLU A 150 -14.06 -4.49 -7.25
C GLU A 150 -13.16 -3.77 -6.25
N TYR A 151 -13.57 -2.58 -5.79
CA TYR A 151 -12.85 -1.88 -4.74
C TYR A 151 -13.80 -1.23 -3.73
N ILE A 152 -13.28 -1.03 -2.52
CA ILE A 152 -13.89 -0.23 -1.46
C ILE A 152 -12.82 0.75 -0.99
N GLY A 153 -13.15 2.03 -0.94
CA GLY A 153 -12.25 3.09 -0.51
C GLY A 153 -12.82 3.90 0.64
N ILE A 154 -11.97 4.18 1.62
CA ILE A 154 -12.28 5.05 2.75
C ILE A 154 -11.19 6.09 2.84
N ASP A 155 -11.57 7.35 3.04
CA ASP A 155 -10.66 8.41 3.44
C ASP A 155 -11.40 9.35 4.39
N ILE A 156 -10.69 9.90 5.37
CA ILE A 156 -11.26 10.86 6.31
C ILE A 156 -11.39 12.25 5.69
N SER A 157 -10.60 12.56 4.67
CA SER A 157 -10.59 13.85 3.98
C SER A 157 -11.67 13.89 2.89
N PRO A 158 -12.68 14.78 3.02
CA PRO A 158 -13.68 14.97 1.97
C PRO A 158 -13.06 15.40 0.63
N ASP A 159 -11.98 16.18 0.67
CA ASP A 159 -11.28 16.66 -0.53
C ASP A 159 -10.61 15.51 -1.29
N TYR A 160 -9.96 14.57 -0.57
CA TYR A 160 -9.40 13.37 -1.19
C TYR A 160 -10.49 12.45 -1.73
N CYS A 161 -11.60 12.29 -1.01
CA CYS A 161 -12.77 11.57 -1.51
C CYS A 161 -13.31 12.15 -2.83
N LYS A 162 -13.39 13.49 -2.93
CA LYS A 162 -13.82 14.18 -4.16
C LYS A 162 -12.82 13.94 -5.31
N MET A 163 -11.54 14.18 -5.07
CA MET A 163 -10.46 13.98 -6.04
C MET A 163 -10.41 12.53 -6.55
N ALA A 164 -10.48 11.55 -5.65
CA ALA A 164 -10.52 10.14 -6.01
C ALA A 164 -11.76 9.82 -6.87
N SER A 165 -12.93 10.35 -6.49
CA SER A 165 -14.18 10.12 -7.23
C SER A 165 -14.12 10.68 -8.65
N GLU A 166 -13.56 11.88 -8.85
CA GLU A 166 -13.37 12.49 -10.16
C GLU A 166 -12.39 11.67 -11.02
N ARG A 167 -11.21 11.36 -10.48
CA ARG A 167 -10.19 10.54 -11.15
C ARG A 167 -10.72 9.16 -11.57
N ILE A 168 -11.50 8.52 -10.71
CA ILE A 168 -12.15 7.22 -10.99
C ILE A 168 -13.18 7.34 -12.12
N LYS A 169 -13.99 8.41 -12.13
CA LYS A 169 -14.99 8.64 -13.19
C LYS A 169 -14.33 8.83 -14.54
N GLU A 170 -13.28 9.65 -14.60
CA GLU A 170 -12.49 9.88 -15.81
C GLU A 170 -11.88 8.59 -16.34
N TYR A 171 -11.25 7.80 -15.47
CA TYR A 171 -10.69 6.50 -15.85
C TYR A 171 -11.74 5.55 -16.42
N LYS A 172 -12.92 5.46 -15.80
CA LYS A 172 -14.03 4.63 -16.32
C LYS A 172 -14.54 5.12 -17.66
N LEU A 173 -14.58 6.42 -17.91
CA LEU A 173 -15.04 6.99 -19.18
C LEU A 173 -14.06 6.64 -20.31
N GLN A 174 -12.76 6.81 -20.06
CA GLN A 174 -11.71 6.46 -21.02
C GLN A 174 -11.73 4.97 -21.39
N ASN A 175 -11.97 4.08 -20.42
CA ASN A 175 -12.03 2.63 -20.65
C ASN A 175 -13.37 2.13 -21.23
N LYS A 176 -14.40 2.98 -21.36
CA LYS A 176 -15.66 2.64 -22.06
C LYS A 176 -15.63 3.02 -23.54
N LEU A 177 -14.69 3.87 -23.94
CA LEU A 177 -14.58 4.43 -25.29
C LEU A 177 -13.57 3.66 -26.18
N GLY A 178 -12.92 2.63 -25.65
CA GLY A 178 -12.02 1.73 -26.37
C GLY A 178 -12.44 0.29 -26.20
#